data_AF-A0A8T4DCQ5-F1
#
_entry.id   AF-A0A8T4DCQ5-F1
#
_cell.length_a   1.000
_cell.length_b   1.000
_cell.length_c   1.000
_cell.angle_alpha   90.00
_cell.angle_beta   90.00
_cell.angle_gamma   90.00
#
_symmetry.space_group_name_H-M   'P 1'
#
loop_
_entity.id
_entity.type
_entity.pdbx_description
1 polymer ?
#
loop_
_entity_poly.entity_id
_entity_poly.type
_entity_poly.pdbx_seq_one_letter_code
_entity_poly.pdbx_strand_id
1 'polypeptide(L)'
;MSDELVPEMHDILKLAKKQKLNKDGEEVNPHSQPELLVNRLSTKTWEGICKHHHGEGFETWPDSPDLFVLDMADILAAATSRAFQFGYYERYEIDDEPFKLWKDYFEDIERGRHNRPLDIEEVIEFVSRSPSAEDYIRKYGQQLLHRAEETKLGINITSLMTHSLLAGKFYRILRHYKQEVPLDILSDKRKVENFAKNIGWKLTILKIKIHFPQSPVRARDMNVFKILEDFVDDIKTEFQDNVLFSTSNELRLVSPVGGDVFESIKKKAKEVGFWLDIRQDDKRINELNLEEIGHPSSEYPSLSPDIGPRICEVCQMASGTRDWVTDTLTEHLCEKCYSIRELGARLPKIGDWEESTENPKVAYLKILLDVEELVSTLKGLYFEYIGHFGIQMAEKRSKIRFPVIAEFQGDYDAFLSTLETRIAAEYGEASIQKILGDFFCIKVEEEREIKKLLEIYGSTFKECFPKFMPNSPIKLSVTCANVKFPFIWNWKLLEKPKEEVNVSLIGKGEMNLKLKQLDELFNMRLPSRKLLIDLSKAAEISKKLAWVMLNDKGDRRARRTYREFEGFRRAITSSGIDYDSILVFAKMMGS
;
A
#
# COMPACT_ATOMS: atom_id res chain seq x y z
N MET A 1 -4.38 23.52 29.90
CA MET A 1 -4.36 22.84 28.58
C MET A 1 -5.37 23.56 27.71
N SER A 2 -5.02 23.90 26.48
CA SER A 2 -5.97 24.56 25.58
C SER A 2 -7.15 23.62 25.31
N ASP A 3 -8.36 24.13 25.46
CA ASP A 3 -9.60 23.48 25.00
C ASP A 3 -9.63 23.55 23.47
N GLU A 4 -8.77 22.74 22.84
CA GLU A 4 -8.66 22.58 21.39
C GLU A 4 -9.50 21.39 20.94
N LEU A 5 -10.19 21.55 19.81
CA LEU A 5 -11.01 20.52 19.19
C LEU A 5 -10.11 19.36 18.73
N VAL A 6 -10.45 18.13 19.12
CA VAL A 6 -9.82 16.90 18.63
C VAL A 6 -10.73 16.25 17.57
N PRO A 7 -10.46 16.50 16.27
CA PRO A 7 -11.37 16.10 15.18
C PRO A 7 -11.51 14.58 15.04
N GLU A 8 -10.50 13.79 15.41
CA GLU A 8 -10.55 12.32 15.33
C GLU A 8 -11.69 11.71 16.17
N MET A 9 -12.14 12.43 17.20
CA MET A 9 -13.13 11.95 18.17
C MET A 9 -14.58 12.24 17.79
N HIS A 10 -14.85 12.97 16.70
CA HIS A 10 -16.19 13.48 16.36
C HIS A 10 -17.28 12.39 16.31
N ASP A 11 -16.91 11.18 15.90
CA ASP A 11 -17.79 10.03 15.75
C ASP A 11 -17.75 9.02 16.92
N ILE A 12 -17.12 9.36 18.05
CA ILE A 12 -16.99 8.44 19.20
C ILE A 12 -18.33 7.87 19.71
N LEU A 13 -19.43 8.61 19.51
CA LEU A 13 -20.78 8.17 19.89
C LEU A 13 -21.26 6.95 19.08
N LYS A 14 -20.67 6.65 17.91
CA LYS A 14 -20.96 5.41 17.14
C LYS A 14 -20.54 4.14 17.89
N LEU A 15 -19.71 4.25 18.93
CA LEU A 15 -19.33 3.15 19.82
C LEU A 15 -20.27 2.98 21.02
N ALA A 16 -21.14 3.96 21.32
CA ALA A 16 -21.98 3.95 22.51
C ALA A 16 -23.21 3.04 22.34
N LYS A 17 -23.68 2.47 23.45
CA LYS A 17 -24.96 1.74 23.49
C LYS A 17 -26.11 2.67 23.10
N LYS A 18 -27.15 2.10 22.49
CA LYS A 18 -28.44 2.78 22.37
C LYS A 18 -28.98 3.09 23.76
N GLN A 19 -29.63 4.24 23.89
CA GLN A 19 -30.14 4.73 25.16
C GLN A 19 -31.55 5.28 25.02
N LYS A 20 -32.32 5.20 26.11
CA LYS A 20 -33.65 5.82 26.21
C LYS A 20 -33.50 7.30 26.51
N LEU A 21 -33.05 8.06 25.51
CA LEU A 21 -32.80 9.50 25.65
C LEU A 21 -34.03 10.34 25.27
N ASN A 22 -34.91 9.82 24.42
CA ASN A 22 -36.08 10.56 23.95
C ASN A 22 -37.28 10.47 24.92
N LYS A 23 -38.24 11.39 24.77
CA LYS A 23 -39.43 11.49 25.64
C LYS A 23 -40.38 10.29 25.50
N ASP A 24 -40.28 9.57 24.38
CA ASP A 24 -41.12 8.41 24.06
C ASP A 24 -40.56 7.10 24.65
N GLY A 25 -39.36 7.13 25.25
CA GLY A 25 -38.73 5.99 25.92
C GLY A 25 -38.16 4.94 24.96
N GLU A 26 -37.99 5.28 23.69
CA GLU A 26 -37.37 4.43 22.68
C GLU A 26 -35.84 4.48 22.78
N GLU A 27 -35.20 3.36 22.47
CA GLU A 27 -33.74 3.27 22.44
C GLU A 27 -33.19 3.87 21.15
N VAL A 28 -32.54 5.03 21.28
CA VAL A 28 -31.93 5.76 20.17
C VAL A 28 -30.40 5.65 20.24
N ASN A 29 -29.74 5.68 19.08
CA ASN A 29 -28.28 5.77 19.04
C ASN A 29 -27.87 7.20 19.44
N PRO A 30 -27.00 7.38 20.46
CA PRO A 30 -26.49 8.70 20.87
C PRO A 30 -25.91 9.52 19.72
N HIS A 31 -25.28 8.86 18.74
CA HIS A 31 -24.74 9.52 17.57
C HIS A 31 -25.81 10.09 16.63
N SER A 32 -27.00 9.48 16.57
CA SER A 32 -28.09 9.93 15.70
C SER A 32 -28.98 11.00 16.33
N GLN A 33 -28.89 11.19 17.65
CA GLN A 33 -29.62 12.23 18.40
C GLN A 33 -28.68 12.97 19.37
N PRO A 34 -27.59 13.57 18.87
CA PRO A 34 -26.60 14.23 19.72
C PRO A 34 -27.14 15.47 20.45
N GLU A 35 -28.24 16.07 19.97
CA GLU A 35 -28.91 17.21 20.61
C GLU A 35 -29.33 16.92 22.05
N LEU A 36 -29.65 15.66 22.37
CA LEU A 36 -30.03 15.23 23.71
C LEU A 36 -28.85 15.25 24.68
N LEU A 37 -27.63 15.33 24.16
CA LEU A 37 -26.38 15.24 24.90
C LEU A 37 -25.55 16.53 24.85
N VAL A 38 -25.92 17.51 24.02
CA VAL A 38 -25.12 18.73 23.77
C VAL A 38 -24.74 19.48 25.05
N ASN A 39 -25.65 19.53 26.04
CA ASN A 39 -25.45 20.27 27.28
C ASN A 39 -24.69 19.49 28.37
N ARG A 40 -24.18 18.29 28.07
CA ARG A 40 -23.49 17.43 29.05
C ARG A 40 -22.07 17.89 29.36
N LEU A 41 -21.37 18.46 28.39
CA LEU A 41 -20.03 19.04 28.55
C LEU A 41 -19.93 20.34 27.75
N SER A 42 -18.99 21.19 28.11
CA SER A 42 -18.74 22.48 27.46
C SER A 42 -17.38 22.55 26.75
N THR A 43 -16.77 21.40 26.44
CA THR A 43 -15.48 21.34 25.75
C THR A 43 -15.68 21.44 24.25
N LYS A 44 -14.71 22.01 23.51
CA LYS A 44 -14.81 22.12 22.04
C LYS A 44 -14.91 20.77 21.37
N THR A 45 -14.22 19.75 21.88
CA THR A 45 -14.32 18.39 21.36
C THR A 45 -15.72 17.82 21.53
N TRP A 46 -16.41 18.10 22.65
CA TRP A 46 -17.79 17.67 22.83
C TRP A 46 -18.75 18.40 21.89
N GLU A 47 -18.55 19.70 21.67
CA GLU A 47 -19.29 20.44 20.65
C GLU A 47 -19.07 19.84 19.26
N GLY A 48 -17.82 19.48 18.92
CA GLY A 48 -17.46 18.74 17.71
C GLY A 48 -18.25 17.46 17.56
N ILE A 49 -18.27 16.63 18.61
CA ILE A 49 -19.04 15.38 18.64
C ILE A 49 -20.53 15.63 18.40
N CYS A 50 -21.10 16.65 19.03
CA CYS A 50 -22.55 16.86 19.00
C CYS A 50 -23.07 17.68 17.81
N LYS A 51 -22.24 18.49 17.14
CA LYS A 51 -22.68 19.51 16.19
C LYS A 51 -22.03 19.43 14.81
N HIS A 52 -21.14 18.47 14.53
CA HIS A 52 -20.44 18.43 13.25
C HIS A 52 -21.33 18.08 12.04
N HIS A 53 -22.54 17.54 12.21
CA HIS A 53 -23.41 17.19 11.07
C HIS A 53 -24.28 18.36 10.61
N HIS A 54 -24.28 18.65 9.31
CA HIS A 54 -25.24 19.59 8.71
C HIS A 54 -26.45 18.92 8.02
N GLY A 55 -26.51 17.58 7.98
CA GLY A 55 -27.48 16.81 7.19
C GLY A 55 -28.89 16.68 7.79
N GLU A 56 -29.82 16.09 7.02
CA GLU A 56 -31.17 15.75 7.49
C GLU A 56 -31.11 14.74 8.64
N GLY A 57 -32.01 14.88 9.63
CA GLY A 57 -32.11 13.97 10.79
C GLY A 57 -31.43 14.45 12.08
N PHE A 58 -30.62 15.52 12.03
CA PHE A 58 -29.98 16.12 13.20
C PHE A 58 -30.63 17.46 13.59
N GLU A 59 -30.88 17.68 14.88
CA GLU A 59 -31.40 18.98 15.36
C GLU A 59 -30.28 20.00 15.60
N THR A 60 -29.04 19.55 15.78
CA THR A 60 -27.84 20.40 15.83
C THR A 60 -27.24 20.62 14.45
N TRP A 61 -26.38 21.63 14.33
CA TRP A 61 -25.61 21.93 13.12
C TRP A 61 -24.30 22.64 13.47
N PRO A 62 -23.34 22.72 12.52
CA PRO A 62 -22.12 23.48 12.71
C PRO A 62 -22.41 24.97 12.87
N ASP A 63 -22.25 25.50 14.08
CA ASP A 63 -22.52 26.90 14.43
C ASP A 63 -21.24 27.74 14.59
N SER A 64 -20.07 27.15 14.32
CA SER A 64 -18.79 27.84 14.30
C SER A 64 -17.94 27.44 13.08
N PRO A 65 -16.99 28.29 12.64
CA PRO A 65 -16.10 27.94 11.53
C PRO A 65 -15.28 26.67 11.76
N ASP A 66 -14.87 26.39 13.00
CA ASP A 66 -14.15 25.14 13.33
C ASP A 66 -15.06 23.91 13.12
N LEU A 67 -16.30 23.99 13.59
CA LEU A 67 -17.27 22.89 13.42
C LEU A 67 -17.65 22.70 11.95
N PHE A 68 -17.74 23.77 11.17
CA PHE A 68 -18.01 23.68 9.73
C PHE A 68 -16.84 23.05 8.97
N VAL A 69 -15.60 23.36 9.35
CA VAL A 69 -14.43 22.69 8.77
C VAL A 69 -14.41 21.21 9.15
N LEU A 70 -14.80 20.85 10.38
CA LEU A 70 -14.93 19.45 10.82
C LEU A 70 -15.99 18.69 10.02
N ASP A 71 -17.16 19.29 9.80
CA ASP A 71 -18.22 18.75 8.94
C ASP A 71 -17.71 18.45 7.52
N MET A 72 -16.99 19.39 6.90
CA MET A 72 -16.41 19.18 5.58
C MET A 72 -15.32 18.09 5.58
N ALA A 73 -14.55 17.97 6.66
CA ALA A 73 -13.53 16.93 6.82
C ALA A 73 -14.14 15.53 6.97
N ASP A 74 -15.21 15.39 7.75
CA ASP A 74 -16.01 14.17 7.88
C ASP A 74 -16.53 13.69 6.52
N ILE A 75 -17.08 14.59 5.71
CA ILE A 75 -17.57 14.28 4.34
C ILE A 75 -16.46 13.78 3.41
N LEU A 76 -15.23 14.30 3.55
CA LEU A 76 -14.07 13.83 2.78
C LEU A 76 -13.54 12.49 3.28
N ALA A 77 -13.66 12.21 4.58
CA ALA A 77 -13.25 10.96 5.22
C ALA A 77 -14.25 9.82 5.03
N ALA A 78 -15.41 10.06 4.42
CA ALA A 78 -16.38 9.03 4.09
C ALA A 78 -15.91 8.13 2.91
N ALA A 79 -16.07 6.81 3.05
CA ALA A 79 -15.59 5.83 2.06
C ALA A 79 -16.32 5.88 0.72
N THR A 80 -17.59 6.28 0.74
CA THR A 80 -18.43 6.44 -0.45
C THR A 80 -19.02 7.84 -0.49
N SER A 81 -19.36 8.34 -1.68
CA SER A 81 -20.00 9.64 -1.77
C SER A 81 -21.42 9.58 -1.18
N ARG A 82 -21.72 10.41 -0.16
CA ARG A 82 -23.05 10.55 0.45
C ARG A 82 -24.18 10.87 -0.55
N ALA A 83 -23.85 11.31 -1.77
CA ALA A 83 -24.79 11.42 -2.90
C ALA A 83 -25.51 10.09 -3.26
N PHE A 84 -25.07 8.95 -2.70
CA PHE A 84 -25.72 7.65 -2.78
C PHE A 84 -26.81 7.39 -1.73
N GLN A 85 -26.92 8.19 -0.68
CA GLN A 85 -27.75 7.88 0.49
C GLN A 85 -29.27 8.03 0.25
N PHE A 86 -29.72 8.57 -0.89
CA PHE A 86 -31.15 8.74 -1.16
C PHE A 86 -31.79 7.47 -1.75
N GLY A 87 -32.42 6.68 -0.86
CA GLY A 87 -33.58 5.83 -1.19
C GLY A 87 -33.35 4.34 -1.45
N TYR A 88 -32.11 3.88 -1.62
CA TYR A 88 -31.83 2.48 -1.98
C TYR A 88 -31.36 1.59 -0.82
N TYR A 89 -30.69 2.16 0.19
CA TYR A 89 -30.02 1.37 1.23
C TYR A 89 -30.86 1.04 2.47
N GLU A 90 -32.03 1.68 2.64
CA GLU A 90 -32.94 1.40 3.77
C GLU A 90 -33.46 -0.05 3.79
N ARG A 91 -33.26 -0.82 2.70
CA ARG A 91 -33.71 -2.21 2.57
C ARG A 91 -32.67 -3.26 2.98
N TYR A 92 -31.43 -2.86 3.30
CA TYR A 92 -30.36 -3.82 3.58
C TYR A 92 -30.08 -3.93 5.08
N GLU A 93 -29.61 -5.11 5.49
CA GLU A 93 -29.27 -5.40 6.88
C GLU A 93 -28.14 -4.48 7.39
N ILE A 94 -28.04 -4.39 8.72
CA ILE A 94 -27.03 -3.60 9.43
C ILE A 94 -25.91 -4.55 9.83
N ASP A 95 -24.67 -4.21 9.49
CA ASP A 95 -23.46 -4.88 9.96
C ASP A 95 -22.56 -3.87 10.67
N ASP A 96 -22.16 -4.21 11.90
CA ASP A 96 -21.31 -3.35 12.70
C ASP A 96 -19.83 -3.50 12.34
N GLU A 97 -19.43 -4.53 11.58
CA GLU A 97 -18.05 -4.79 11.18
C GLU A 97 -17.73 -4.26 9.77
N PRO A 98 -16.51 -3.75 9.54
CA PRO A 98 -16.09 -3.30 8.22
C PRO A 98 -15.83 -4.48 7.28
N PHE A 99 -16.43 -4.44 6.09
CA PHE A 99 -16.20 -5.39 5.01
C PHE A 99 -14.97 -4.98 4.19
N LYS A 100 -13.85 -5.72 4.32
CA LYS A 100 -12.67 -5.44 3.48
C LYS A 100 -12.80 -6.14 2.13
N LEU A 101 -12.80 -5.36 1.06
CA LEU A 101 -13.04 -5.83 -0.32
C LEU A 101 -12.07 -6.91 -0.78
N TRP A 102 -10.85 -6.94 -0.25
CA TRP A 102 -9.78 -7.86 -0.65
C TRP A 102 -9.79 -9.21 0.08
N LYS A 103 -10.78 -9.46 0.95
CA LYS A 103 -10.88 -10.65 1.81
C LYS A 103 -12.09 -11.52 1.42
N ASP A 104 -12.05 -12.80 1.80
CA ASP A 104 -13.12 -13.78 1.52
C ASP A 104 -14.22 -13.77 2.61
N TYR A 105 -14.67 -12.59 3.04
CA TYR A 105 -15.52 -12.41 4.22
C TYR A 105 -16.98 -12.92 4.11
N PHE A 106 -17.36 -13.61 3.03
CA PHE A 106 -18.70 -14.20 2.97
C PHE A 106 -18.80 -15.53 3.75
N GLU A 107 -17.67 -16.18 4.06
CA GLU A 107 -17.62 -17.43 4.82
C GLU A 107 -16.56 -17.31 5.92
N ASP A 108 -16.94 -17.61 7.17
CA ASP A 108 -16.05 -17.73 8.35
C ASP A 108 -15.41 -16.47 8.97
N ILE A 109 -16.24 -15.63 9.60
CA ILE A 109 -15.86 -15.10 10.92
C ILE A 109 -16.80 -15.75 11.94
N GLU A 110 -16.23 -16.46 12.91
CA GLU A 110 -16.87 -16.65 14.22
C GLU A 110 -17.20 -15.26 14.74
N ARG A 111 -18.42 -14.77 14.45
CA ARG A 111 -18.94 -13.43 14.79
C ARG A 111 -18.43 -13.03 16.16
N GLY A 112 -17.37 -12.24 16.16
CA GLY A 112 -16.59 -11.99 17.35
C GLY A 112 -17.50 -11.28 18.34
N ARG A 113 -17.69 -11.85 19.53
CA ARG A 113 -18.42 -11.20 20.64
C ARG A 113 -17.63 -10.00 21.21
N HIS A 114 -16.95 -9.22 20.36
CA HIS A 114 -15.85 -8.35 20.75
C HIS A 114 -16.23 -6.87 20.90
N ASN A 115 -17.33 -6.42 20.32
CA ASN A 115 -17.80 -5.05 20.52
C ASN A 115 -18.93 -5.00 21.56
N ARG A 116 -18.58 -5.04 22.85
CA ARG A 116 -19.52 -4.52 23.87
C ARG A 116 -19.62 -3.02 23.64
N PRO A 117 -20.79 -2.47 23.31
CA PRO A 117 -20.90 -1.04 23.09
C PRO A 117 -20.61 -0.31 24.41
N LEU A 118 -20.06 0.89 24.31
CA LEU A 118 -19.62 1.69 25.45
C LEU A 118 -20.81 2.25 26.22
N ASP A 119 -20.61 2.47 27.52
CA ASP A 119 -21.52 3.32 28.29
C ASP A 119 -21.28 4.80 27.90
N ILE A 120 -22.35 5.58 27.75
CA ILE A 120 -22.22 7.00 27.41
C ILE A 120 -21.47 7.75 28.50
N GLU A 121 -21.64 7.37 29.77
CA GLU A 121 -20.96 8.05 30.87
C GLU A 121 -19.45 7.81 30.83
N GLU A 122 -19.02 6.65 30.31
CA GLU A 122 -17.61 6.37 30.06
C GLU A 122 -17.03 7.29 28.98
N VAL A 123 -17.81 7.53 27.91
CA VAL A 123 -17.44 8.43 26.82
C VAL A 123 -17.37 9.87 27.32
N ILE A 124 -18.40 10.33 28.04
CA ILE A 124 -18.47 11.67 28.64
C ILE A 124 -17.29 11.87 29.60
N GLU A 125 -17.04 10.92 30.50
CA GLU A 125 -15.92 10.99 31.44
C GLU A 125 -14.58 11.07 30.69
N PHE A 126 -14.40 10.26 29.64
CA PHE A 126 -13.18 10.30 28.84
C PHE A 126 -12.98 11.67 28.17
N VAL A 127 -14.00 12.21 27.48
CA VAL A 127 -13.92 13.51 26.79
C VAL A 127 -13.75 14.66 27.77
N SER A 128 -14.34 14.58 28.97
CA SER A 128 -14.22 15.61 30.01
C SER A 128 -12.77 15.87 30.45
N ARG A 129 -11.89 14.87 30.28
CA ARG A 129 -10.46 14.95 30.60
C ARG A 129 -9.64 15.63 29.51
N SER A 130 -10.26 16.09 28.42
CA SER A 130 -9.58 16.70 27.27
C SER A 130 -8.45 15.81 26.70
N PRO A 131 -8.76 14.56 26.31
CA PRO A 131 -7.76 13.62 25.82
C PRO A 131 -7.19 14.06 24.47
N SER A 132 -5.95 13.65 24.18
CA SER A 132 -5.37 13.80 22.84
C SER A 132 -5.92 12.75 21.86
N ALA A 133 -5.67 12.95 20.56
CA ALA A 133 -5.96 11.93 19.54
C ALA A 133 -5.22 10.60 19.83
N GLU A 134 -3.98 10.67 20.33
CA GLU A 134 -3.21 9.50 20.74
C GLU A 134 -3.85 8.76 21.92
N ASP A 135 -4.36 9.49 22.91
CA ASP A 135 -5.10 8.90 24.03
C ASP A 135 -6.36 8.18 23.55
N TYR A 136 -7.09 8.78 22.61
CA TYR A 136 -8.29 8.22 22.01
C TYR A 136 -8.00 6.92 21.25
N ILE A 137 -7.01 6.93 20.36
CA ILE A 137 -6.59 5.75 19.59
C ILE A 137 -6.07 4.66 20.51
N ARG A 138 -5.27 5.01 21.52
CA ARG A 138 -4.75 4.04 22.49
C ARG A 138 -5.86 3.38 23.31
N LYS A 139 -6.89 4.13 23.71
CA LYS A 139 -7.99 3.59 24.53
C LYS A 139 -9.01 2.79 23.72
N TYR A 140 -9.39 3.27 22.53
CA TYR A 140 -10.52 2.72 21.76
C TYR A 140 -10.12 2.11 20.42
N GLY A 141 -8.83 2.07 20.09
CA GLY A 141 -8.37 1.71 18.75
C GLY A 141 -8.81 0.34 18.27
N GLN A 142 -8.88 -0.64 19.16
CA GLN A 142 -9.40 -1.97 18.81
C GLN A 142 -10.91 -1.92 18.48
N GLN A 143 -11.73 -1.24 19.28
CA GLN A 143 -13.16 -1.09 18.96
C GLN A 143 -13.36 -0.32 17.65
N LEU A 144 -12.56 0.70 17.40
CA LEU A 144 -12.62 1.51 16.17
C LEU A 144 -12.26 0.71 14.91
N LEU A 145 -11.30 -0.21 15.00
CA LEU A 145 -10.92 -1.09 13.89
C LEU A 145 -12.03 -2.10 13.54
N HIS A 146 -12.77 -2.57 14.54
CA HIS A 146 -13.85 -3.56 14.36
C HIS A 146 -15.21 -2.90 14.12
N ARG A 147 -15.32 -1.58 14.19
CA ARG A 147 -16.55 -0.84 13.94
C ARG A 147 -16.52 -0.29 12.53
N ALA A 148 -17.48 -0.61 11.68
CA ALA A 148 -17.65 0.05 10.39
C ALA A 148 -17.98 1.54 10.56
N GLU A 149 -17.45 2.39 9.68
CA GLU A 149 -17.79 3.81 9.64
C GLU A 149 -19.29 4.05 9.44
N GLU A 150 -19.88 3.28 8.52
CA GLU A 150 -21.30 3.21 8.23
C GLU A 150 -21.72 1.74 8.29
N THR A 151 -22.87 1.44 8.89
CA THR A 151 -23.28 0.04 9.14
C THR A 151 -24.11 -0.57 8.04
N LYS A 152 -24.59 0.26 7.11
CA LYS A 152 -25.42 -0.23 6.02
C LYS A 152 -24.58 -1.10 5.08
N LEU A 153 -25.06 -2.32 4.83
CA LEU A 153 -24.45 -3.21 3.83
C LEU A 153 -24.34 -2.52 2.47
N GLY A 154 -23.22 -2.74 1.79
CA GLY A 154 -22.91 -2.08 0.52
C GLY A 154 -22.11 -0.79 0.66
N ILE A 155 -22.00 -0.22 1.86
CA ILE A 155 -21.17 0.97 2.14
C ILE A 155 -20.32 0.85 3.42
N ASN A 156 -20.46 -0.23 4.18
CA ASN A 156 -19.66 -0.59 5.36
C ASN A 156 -18.24 -1.11 5.02
N ILE A 157 -17.53 -0.47 4.08
CA ILE A 157 -16.27 -1.00 3.52
C ILE A 157 -14.99 -0.45 4.17
N THR A 158 -15.13 0.38 5.20
CA THR A 158 -14.01 0.97 5.96
C THR A 158 -14.32 0.99 7.44
N SER A 159 -13.27 0.88 8.25
CA SER A 159 -13.38 1.00 9.70
C SER A 159 -13.60 2.44 10.13
N LEU A 160 -14.18 2.60 11.32
CA LEU A 160 -14.35 3.87 12.00
C LEU A 160 -12.98 4.44 12.39
N MET A 161 -11.98 3.59 12.64
CA MET A 161 -10.58 4.00 12.83
C MET A 161 -10.06 4.79 11.63
N THR A 162 -10.14 4.22 10.43
CA THR A 162 -9.65 4.87 9.21
C THR A 162 -10.37 6.19 8.95
N HIS A 163 -11.68 6.20 9.16
CA HIS A 163 -12.49 7.41 9.05
C HIS A 163 -12.04 8.50 10.04
N SER A 164 -11.94 8.18 11.33
CA SER A 164 -11.50 9.12 12.37
C SER A 164 -10.12 9.72 12.07
N LEU A 165 -9.15 8.91 11.65
CA LEU A 165 -7.81 9.38 11.30
C LEU A 165 -7.84 10.33 10.09
N LEU A 166 -8.58 9.98 9.05
CA LEU A 166 -8.70 10.81 7.85
C LEU A 166 -9.47 12.10 8.12
N ALA A 167 -10.51 12.08 8.93
CA ALA A 167 -11.25 13.27 9.34
C ALA A 167 -10.31 14.25 10.06
N GLY A 168 -9.42 13.75 10.92
CA GLY A 168 -8.39 14.57 11.55
C GLY A 168 -7.42 15.21 10.55
N LYS A 169 -6.91 14.41 9.60
CA LYS A 169 -6.02 14.90 8.53
C LYS A 169 -6.70 15.98 7.66
N PHE A 170 -7.91 15.69 7.18
CA PHE A 170 -8.67 16.64 6.36
C PHE A 170 -9.05 17.90 7.14
N TYR A 171 -9.40 17.79 8.42
CA TYR A 171 -9.67 18.96 9.26
C TYR A 171 -8.45 19.90 9.31
N ARG A 172 -7.26 19.34 9.53
CA ARG A 172 -6.02 20.12 9.58
C ARG A 172 -5.67 20.74 8.22
N ILE A 173 -5.88 20.03 7.11
CA ILE A 173 -5.72 20.56 5.74
C ILE A 173 -6.72 21.71 5.48
N LEU A 174 -8.00 21.49 5.77
CA LEU A 174 -9.09 22.42 5.47
C LEU A 174 -9.12 23.64 6.41
N ARG A 175 -8.41 23.60 7.54
CA ARG A 175 -8.26 24.75 8.45
C ARG A 175 -7.74 26.00 7.73
N HIS A 176 -7.01 25.84 6.62
CA HIS A 176 -6.61 26.94 5.73
C HIS A 176 -7.81 27.79 5.26
N TYR A 177 -8.94 27.15 4.98
CA TYR A 177 -10.15 27.81 4.48
C TYR A 177 -11.09 28.33 5.58
N LYS A 178 -10.73 28.15 6.86
CA LYS A 178 -11.59 28.53 8.00
C LYS A 178 -12.05 29.99 7.94
N GLN A 179 -11.18 30.90 7.49
CA GLN A 179 -11.49 32.33 7.42
C GLN A 179 -12.49 32.68 6.31
N GLU A 180 -12.70 31.77 5.36
CA GLU A 180 -13.66 31.95 4.27
C GLU A 180 -15.10 31.60 4.67
N VAL A 181 -15.31 31.05 5.88
CA VAL A 181 -16.63 30.68 6.39
C VAL A 181 -17.37 31.91 6.96
N PRO A 182 -18.45 32.39 6.33
CA PRO A 182 -19.18 33.57 6.80
C PRO A 182 -20.01 33.26 8.06
N LEU A 183 -19.87 34.08 9.10
CA LEU A 183 -20.55 33.86 10.38
C LEU A 183 -22.08 33.94 10.28
N ASP A 184 -22.62 34.72 9.34
CA ASP A 184 -24.07 34.86 9.14
C ASP A 184 -24.72 33.60 8.54
N ILE A 185 -23.92 32.77 7.84
CA ILE A 185 -24.36 31.47 7.32
C ILE A 185 -24.56 30.47 8.46
N LEU A 186 -23.69 30.50 9.47
CA LEU A 186 -23.70 29.55 10.60
C LEU A 186 -24.90 29.73 11.55
N SER A 187 -25.62 30.85 11.43
CA SER A 187 -26.81 31.15 12.23
C SER A 187 -28.05 30.31 11.85
N ASP A 188 -28.04 29.66 10.68
CA ASP A 188 -29.19 28.94 10.14
C ASP A 188 -28.75 27.66 9.42
N LYS A 189 -29.29 26.52 9.85
CA LYS A 189 -28.98 25.19 9.28
C LYS A 189 -29.15 25.13 7.75
N ARG A 190 -30.21 25.71 7.19
CA ARG A 190 -30.46 25.70 5.73
C ARG A 190 -29.42 26.53 4.99
N LYS A 191 -28.92 27.62 5.59
CA LYS A 191 -27.81 28.38 5.01
C LYS A 191 -26.53 27.55 5.02
N VAL A 192 -26.22 26.86 6.12
CA VAL A 192 -25.08 25.94 6.22
C VAL A 192 -25.15 24.86 5.14
N GLU A 193 -26.29 24.17 5.01
CA GLU A 193 -26.51 23.14 3.97
C GLU A 193 -26.30 23.68 2.55
N ASN A 194 -26.84 24.87 2.25
CA ASN A 194 -26.70 25.50 0.94
C ASN A 194 -25.26 25.94 0.67
N PHE A 195 -24.55 26.43 1.69
CA PHE A 195 -23.15 26.82 1.56
C PHE A 195 -22.26 25.59 1.32
N ALA A 196 -22.43 24.52 2.10
CA ALA A 196 -21.70 23.26 1.93
C ALA A 196 -21.88 22.67 0.52
N LYS A 197 -23.11 22.68 -0.01
CA LYS A 197 -23.40 22.19 -1.38
C LYS A 197 -22.71 23.00 -2.49
N ASN A 198 -22.53 24.30 -2.28
CA ASN A 198 -21.99 25.23 -3.28
C ASN A 198 -20.56 25.68 -2.99
N ILE A 199 -19.89 25.01 -2.05
CA ILE A 199 -18.59 25.42 -1.57
C ILE A 199 -17.56 25.39 -2.70
N GLY A 200 -16.87 26.51 -2.88
CA GLY A 200 -15.90 26.71 -3.97
C GLY A 200 -14.50 26.20 -3.63
N TRP A 201 -14.30 25.62 -2.45
CA TRP A 201 -12.99 25.18 -1.97
C TRP A 201 -12.40 24.11 -2.87
N LYS A 202 -11.09 24.22 -3.09
CA LYS A 202 -10.32 23.31 -3.92
C LYS A 202 -9.18 22.69 -3.12
N LEU A 203 -8.76 21.51 -3.52
CA LEU A 203 -7.54 20.88 -3.03
C LEU A 203 -6.74 20.38 -4.23
N THR A 204 -5.42 20.44 -4.10
CA THR A 204 -4.50 19.84 -5.05
C THR A 204 -4.29 18.38 -4.66
N ILE A 205 -4.54 17.46 -5.58
CA ILE A 205 -4.18 16.04 -5.45
C ILE A 205 -2.83 15.84 -6.12
N LEU A 206 -1.88 15.24 -5.41
CA LEU A 206 -0.52 14.98 -5.89
C LEU A 206 -0.24 13.48 -5.90
N LYS A 207 0.21 12.98 -7.05
CA LYS A 207 0.90 11.69 -7.18
C LYS A 207 2.36 11.98 -7.43
N ILE A 208 3.25 11.42 -6.62
CA ILE A 208 4.70 11.57 -6.78
C ILE A 208 5.31 10.17 -6.80
N LYS A 209 5.96 9.81 -7.91
CA LYS A 209 6.83 8.64 -7.99
C LYS A 209 8.28 9.11 -7.95
N ILE A 210 9.05 8.54 -7.05
CA ILE A 210 10.40 8.96 -6.71
C ILE A 210 11.37 8.02 -7.42
N HIS A 211 12.36 8.63 -8.07
CA HIS A 211 13.38 7.93 -8.80
C HIS A 211 14.76 8.48 -8.47
N PHE A 212 15.76 7.63 -8.65
CA PHE A 212 17.15 8.02 -8.46
C PHE A 212 17.98 7.61 -9.68
N PRO A 213 18.96 8.43 -10.10
CA PRO A 213 19.73 8.19 -11.33
C PRO A 213 20.86 7.17 -11.17
N GLN A 214 21.23 6.83 -9.94
CA GLN A 214 22.31 5.90 -9.65
C GLN A 214 22.02 4.52 -10.23
N SER A 215 23.05 3.90 -10.80
CA SER A 215 23.06 2.50 -11.20
C SER A 215 23.89 1.71 -10.19
N PRO A 216 23.30 1.18 -9.09
CA PRO A 216 24.09 0.60 -8.03
C PRO A 216 24.76 -0.69 -8.51
N VAL A 217 26.08 -0.77 -8.40
CA VAL A 217 26.85 -1.95 -8.82
C VAL A 217 27.36 -2.71 -7.62
N ARG A 218 27.81 -2.00 -6.58
CA ARG A 218 28.40 -2.55 -5.36
C ARG A 218 27.47 -2.36 -4.16
N ALA A 219 27.71 -3.09 -3.07
CA ALA A 219 26.95 -2.96 -1.83
C ALA A 219 26.89 -1.51 -1.31
N ARG A 220 27.98 -0.74 -1.42
CA ARG A 220 28.00 0.69 -1.01
C ARG A 220 27.13 1.60 -1.87
N ASP A 221 26.95 1.28 -3.14
CA ASP A 221 26.08 2.09 -4.01
C ASP A 221 24.59 1.90 -3.65
N MET A 222 24.25 0.76 -3.05
CA MET A 222 22.89 0.44 -2.58
C MET A 222 22.46 1.29 -1.38
N ASN A 223 23.36 2.08 -0.78
CA ASN A 223 23.00 3.10 0.21
C ASN A 223 21.98 4.12 -0.31
N VAL A 224 21.84 4.26 -1.64
CA VAL A 224 20.79 5.08 -2.25
C VAL A 224 19.39 4.67 -1.80
N PHE A 225 19.15 3.38 -1.53
CA PHE A 225 17.87 2.90 -0.99
C PHE A 225 17.62 3.40 0.42
N LYS A 226 18.66 3.48 1.25
CA LYS A 226 18.50 4.04 2.59
C LYS A 226 18.19 5.54 2.54
N ILE A 227 18.81 6.27 1.61
CA ILE A 227 18.46 7.67 1.37
C ILE A 227 17.03 7.81 0.85
N LEU A 228 16.55 6.86 0.04
CA LEU A 228 15.15 6.82 -0.39
C LEU A 228 14.18 6.59 0.77
N GLU A 229 14.48 5.64 1.65
CA GLU A 229 13.69 5.40 2.87
C GLU A 229 13.67 6.64 3.76
N ASP A 230 14.85 7.19 4.08
CA ASP A 230 14.97 8.40 4.90
C ASP A 230 14.21 9.59 4.27
N PHE A 231 14.28 9.75 2.94
CA PHE A 231 13.54 10.79 2.21
C PHE A 231 12.01 10.63 2.30
N VAL A 232 11.50 9.40 2.16
CA VAL A 232 10.07 9.11 2.26
C VAL A 232 9.58 9.32 3.69
N ASP A 233 10.34 8.85 4.69
CA ASP A 233 9.99 9.00 6.11
C ASP A 233 10.02 10.48 6.55
N ASP A 234 10.99 11.26 6.08
CA ASP A 234 11.03 12.70 6.29
C ASP A 234 9.77 13.39 5.76
N ILE A 235 9.32 13.02 4.55
CA ILE A 235 8.09 13.57 3.95
C ILE A 235 6.86 13.15 4.75
N LYS A 236 6.77 11.87 5.14
CA LYS A 236 5.65 11.36 5.94
C LYS A 236 5.57 12.02 7.31
N THR A 237 6.70 12.40 7.88
CA THR A 237 6.76 13.09 9.18
C THR A 237 6.40 14.56 9.04
N GLU A 238 7.01 15.26 8.08
CA GLU A 238 6.80 16.71 7.88
C GLU A 238 5.40 17.03 7.35
N PHE A 239 4.87 16.17 6.47
CA PHE A 239 3.58 16.35 5.80
C PHE A 239 2.58 15.25 6.17
N GLN A 240 2.59 14.82 7.43
CA GLN A 240 1.79 13.68 7.93
C GLN A 240 0.30 13.76 7.61
N ASP A 241 -0.27 14.97 7.59
CA ASP A 241 -1.68 15.20 7.29
C ASP A 241 -1.96 15.16 5.80
N ASN A 242 -0.99 15.57 4.97
CA ASN A 242 -1.12 15.60 3.52
C ASN A 242 -0.94 14.22 2.90
N VAL A 243 -0.07 13.36 3.45
CA VAL A 243 0.18 12.02 2.93
C VAL A 243 -0.99 11.09 3.28
N LEU A 244 -1.69 10.63 2.25
CA LEU A 244 -2.83 9.70 2.38
C LEU A 244 -2.43 8.25 2.12
N PHE A 245 -1.41 8.04 1.28
CA PHE A 245 -0.93 6.72 0.91
C PHE A 245 0.55 6.79 0.51
N SER A 246 1.34 5.76 0.85
CA SER A 246 2.77 5.73 0.54
C SER A 246 3.31 4.31 0.37
N THR A 247 4.13 4.09 -0.65
CA THR A 247 5.04 2.94 -0.76
C THR A 247 6.49 3.38 -0.54
N SER A 248 7.46 2.50 -0.76
CA SER A 248 8.88 2.83 -0.67
C SER A 248 9.35 3.89 -1.67
N ASN A 249 8.61 4.13 -2.75
CA ASN A 249 8.98 5.09 -3.79
C ASN A 249 7.81 5.85 -4.43
N GLU A 250 6.59 5.73 -3.90
CA GLU A 250 5.43 6.44 -4.40
C GLU A 250 4.66 7.08 -3.26
N LEU A 251 4.19 8.30 -3.45
CA LEU A 251 3.41 9.07 -2.49
C LEU A 251 2.12 9.57 -3.15
N ARG A 252 1.01 9.51 -2.40
CA ARG A 252 -0.25 10.19 -2.74
C ARG A 252 -0.56 11.20 -1.65
N LEU A 253 -0.68 12.46 -2.05
CA LEU A 253 -0.90 13.57 -1.14
C LEU A 253 -2.11 14.40 -1.54
N VAL A 254 -2.66 15.10 -0.55
CA VAL A 254 -3.66 16.15 -0.75
C VAL A 254 -3.21 17.41 0.00
N SER A 255 -3.29 18.57 -0.64
CA SER A 255 -2.91 19.85 -0.04
C SER A 255 -3.87 20.98 -0.44
N PRO A 256 -3.90 22.10 0.31
CA PRO A 256 -4.54 23.32 -0.16
C PRO A 256 -3.92 23.80 -1.48
N VAL A 257 -4.72 24.45 -2.32
CA VAL A 257 -4.24 25.02 -3.58
C VAL A 257 -3.25 26.15 -3.27
N GLY A 258 -2.10 26.14 -3.94
CA GLY A 258 -1.03 27.12 -3.70
C GLY A 258 -0.22 26.87 -2.41
N GLY A 259 -0.42 25.73 -1.74
CA GLY A 259 0.44 25.29 -0.64
C GLY A 259 1.88 25.00 -1.09
N ASP A 260 2.81 25.04 -0.15
CA ASP A 260 4.26 24.85 -0.38
C ASP A 260 4.71 23.39 -0.33
N VAL A 261 3.84 22.46 0.07
CA VAL A 261 4.12 21.01 0.20
C VAL A 261 4.89 20.47 -1.01
N PHE A 262 4.41 20.78 -2.21
CA PHE A 262 5.03 20.28 -3.44
C PHE A 262 6.43 20.86 -3.69
N GLU A 263 6.60 22.17 -3.55
CA GLU A 263 7.88 22.84 -3.76
C GLU A 263 8.91 22.42 -2.70
N SER A 264 8.47 22.17 -1.46
CA SER A 264 9.29 21.60 -0.40
C SER A 264 9.77 20.18 -0.72
N ILE A 265 8.89 19.32 -1.25
CA ILE A 265 9.26 17.98 -1.70
C ILE A 265 10.25 18.05 -2.88
N LYS A 266 10.01 18.91 -3.88
CA LYS A 266 10.95 19.11 -5.00
C LYS A 266 12.33 19.54 -4.53
N LYS A 267 12.38 20.49 -3.60
CA LYS A 267 13.64 20.99 -3.03
C LYS A 267 14.41 19.87 -2.35
N LYS A 268 13.76 19.09 -1.47
CA LYS A 268 14.36 17.93 -0.81
C LYS A 268 14.86 16.90 -1.82
N ALA A 269 14.05 16.58 -2.85
CA ALA A 269 14.44 15.63 -3.89
C ALA A 269 15.68 16.10 -4.65
N LYS A 270 15.74 17.39 -4.97
CA LYS A 270 16.91 18.01 -5.63
C LYS A 270 18.15 17.98 -4.74
N GLU A 271 18.03 18.16 -3.43
CA GLU A 271 19.15 18.09 -2.49
C GLU A 271 19.78 16.70 -2.49
N VAL A 272 18.96 15.64 -2.39
CA VAL A 272 19.45 14.24 -2.40
C VAL A 272 19.78 13.72 -3.81
N GLY A 273 19.36 14.43 -4.86
CA GLY A 273 19.62 14.04 -6.26
C GLY A 273 18.64 13.05 -6.85
N PHE A 274 17.43 12.99 -6.30
CA PHE A 274 16.31 12.28 -6.89
C PHE A 274 15.62 13.11 -7.96
N TRP A 275 14.91 12.42 -8.84
CA TRP A 275 13.99 13.01 -9.80
C TRP A 275 12.58 12.45 -9.55
N LEU A 276 11.56 13.23 -9.90
CA LEU A 276 10.18 12.94 -9.53
C LEU A 276 9.32 12.86 -10.79
N ASP A 277 8.54 11.79 -10.91
CA ASP A 277 7.41 11.72 -11.82
C ASP A 277 6.15 12.17 -11.08
N ILE A 278 5.55 13.26 -11.54
CA ILE A 278 4.47 13.94 -10.86
C ILE A 278 3.22 13.95 -11.71
N ARG A 279 2.08 13.70 -11.07
CA ARG A 279 0.76 14.10 -11.59
C ARG A 279 0.09 14.96 -10.56
N GLN A 280 -0.48 16.08 -10.99
CA GLN A 280 -1.19 17.01 -10.11
C GLN A 280 -2.52 17.43 -10.73
N ASP A 281 -3.52 17.66 -9.90
CA ASP A 281 -4.80 18.22 -10.33
C ASP A 281 -5.48 18.99 -9.20
N ASP A 282 -6.08 20.13 -9.52
CA ASP A 282 -6.82 20.96 -8.58
C ASP A 282 -8.31 20.64 -8.70
N LYS A 283 -8.85 19.94 -7.70
CA LYS A 283 -10.26 19.53 -7.69
C LYS A 283 -11.03 20.27 -6.62
N ARG A 284 -12.31 20.52 -6.90
CA ARG A 284 -13.24 20.91 -5.83
C ARG A 284 -13.32 19.78 -4.81
N ILE A 285 -13.49 20.13 -3.53
CA ILE A 285 -13.51 19.11 -2.47
C ILE A 285 -14.61 18.05 -2.66
N ASN A 286 -15.72 18.40 -3.29
CA ASN A 286 -16.81 17.46 -3.62
C ASN A 286 -16.51 16.55 -4.82
N GLU A 287 -15.48 16.87 -5.61
CA GLU A 287 -15.06 16.14 -6.82
C GLU A 287 -13.76 15.33 -6.60
N LEU A 288 -13.16 15.43 -5.40
CA LEU A 288 -11.90 14.79 -5.03
C LEU A 288 -11.99 13.27 -5.28
N ASN A 289 -11.16 12.77 -6.19
CA ASN A 289 -11.12 11.35 -6.55
C ASN A 289 -9.72 10.91 -6.98
N LEU A 290 -9.47 9.61 -6.90
CA LEU A 290 -8.15 8.98 -7.09
C LEU A 290 -7.85 8.56 -8.54
N GLU A 291 -8.89 8.44 -9.39
CA GLU A 291 -8.80 7.80 -10.71
C GLU A 291 -8.21 8.73 -11.79
N GLU A 292 -8.42 10.04 -11.67
CA GLU A 292 -8.08 11.01 -12.71
C GLU A 292 -7.18 12.09 -12.11
N ILE A 293 -5.89 11.84 -12.04
CA ILE A 293 -4.90 12.86 -11.66
C ILE A 293 -4.21 13.32 -12.95
N GLY A 294 -4.09 14.64 -13.11
CA GLY A 294 -3.81 15.36 -14.35
C GLY A 294 -2.54 14.97 -15.10
N HIS A 295 -2.12 15.84 -16.02
CA HIS A 295 -1.05 15.50 -16.96
C HIS A 295 0.27 15.17 -16.25
N PRO A 296 1.00 14.13 -16.70
CA PRO A 296 2.29 13.79 -16.16
C PRO A 296 3.30 14.89 -16.45
N SER A 297 4.09 15.23 -15.44
CA SER A 297 5.27 16.09 -15.52
C SER A 297 6.41 15.42 -14.79
N SER A 298 7.63 15.55 -15.31
CA SER A 298 8.82 15.00 -14.64
C SER A 298 9.73 16.14 -14.21
N GLU A 299 10.18 16.09 -12.96
CA GLU A 299 11.10 17.07 -12.36
C GLU A 299 12.46 16.42 -12.18
N TYR A 300 13.44 16.88 -12.96
CA TYR A 300 14.80 16.36 -12.94
C TYR A 300 15.73 17.24 -12.10
N PRO A 301 16.78 16.68 -11.50
CA PRO A 301 17.93 17.44 -11.03
C PRO A 301 18.43 18.36 -12.15
N SER A 302 18.92 19.54 -11.77
CA SER A 302 19.55 20.46 -12.72
C SER A 302 20.67 19.74 -13.47
N LEU A 303 20.44 19.49 -14.76
CA LEU A 303 21.43 18.90 -15.66
C LEU A 303 22.46 19.96 -16.00
N SER A 304 23.74 19.57 -16.02
CA SER A 304 24.79 20.45 -16.54
C SER A 304 24.53 20.70 -18.02
N PRO A 305 24.57 21.96 -18.51
CA PRO A 305 24.49 22.24 -19.94
C PRO A 305 25.73 21.69 -20.68
N ASP A 306 26.85 21.53 -19.96
CA ASP A 306 28.09 21.01 -20.49
C ASP A 306 28.28 19.55 -20.04
N ILE A 307 28.18 18.62 -21.00
CA ILE A 307 28.57 17.21 -20.83
C ILE A 307 30.01 17.08 -21.32
N GLY A 308 30.96 17.28 -20.41
CA GLY A 308 32.39 17.05 -20.66
C GLY A 308 32.91 15.88 -19.81
N PRO A 309 33.86 15.08 -20.32
CA PRO A 309 34.60 14.17 -19.45
C PRO A 309 35.31 14.96 -18.34
N ARG A 310 35.37 14.45 -17.12
CA ARG A 310 34.95 13.10 -16.68
C ARG A 310 33.46 13.10 -16.28
N ILE A 311 32.71 12.09 -16.71
CA ILE A 311 31.31 11.86 -16.29
C ILE A 311 31.30 10.94 -15.06
N CYS A 312 30.34 11.13 -14.17
CA CYS A 312 30.18 10.29 -12.98
C CYS A 312 29.85 8.85 -13.37
N GLU A 313 30.63 7.90 -12.88
CA GLU A 313 30.51 6.49 -13.24
C GLU A 313 29.25 5.80 -12.71
N VAL A 314 28.71 6.28 -11.58
CA VAL A 314 27.54 5.69 -10.92
C VAL A 314 26.22 6.23 -11.46
N CYS A 315 26.05 7.55 -11.61
CA CYS A 315 24.80 8.14 -12.10
C CYS A 315 24.80 8.45 -13.59
N GLN A 316 25.96 8.59 -14.23
CA GLN A 316 26.10 8.92 -15.66
C GLN A 316 25.39 10.22 -16.08
N MET A 317 25.04 11.10 -15.13
CA MET A 317 24.24 12.32 -15.36
C MET A 317 24.93 13.62 -14.95
N ALA A 318 26.06 13.55 -14.24
CA ALA A 318 26.80 14.71 -13.74
C ALA A 318 28.30 14.52 -13.95
N SER A 319 29.08 15.60 -13.87
CA SER A 319 30.54 15.53 -13.94
C SER A 319 31.12 14.80 -12.72
N GLY A 320 32.12 13.95 -12.96
CA GLY A 320 32.91 13.28 -11.94
C GLY A 320 33.94 14.24 -11.35
N THR A 321 33.58 14.93 -10.27
CA THR A 321 34.42 15.93 -9.58
C THR A 321 35.32 15.33 -8.50
N ARG A 322 35.03 14.09 -8.08
CA ARG A 322 35.77 13.36 -7.06
C ARG A 322 36.32 12.06 -7.61
N ASP A 323 37.49 11.67 -7.12
CA ASP A 323 38.11 10.39 -7.44
C ASP A 323 37.89 9.43 -6.27
N TRP A 324 37.25 8.30 -6.55
CA TRP A 324 37.14 7.17 -5.64
C TRP A 324 38.20 6.13 -5.99
N VAL A 325 39.26 6.06 -5.19
CA VAL A 325 40.41 5.19 -5.44
C VAL A 325 40.22 3.87 -4.69
N THR A 326 40.24 2.76 -5.42
CA THR A 326 40.41 1.40 -4.86
C THR A 326 41.80 0.87 -5.19
N ASP A 327 42.17 -0.29 -4.65
CA ASP A 327 43.47 -0.93 -4.92
C ASP A 327 43.72 -1.22 -6.42
N THR A 328 42.66 -1.24 -7.25
CA THR A 328 42.71 -1.68 -8.64
C THR A 328 42.16 -0.69 -9.66
N LEU A 329 41.40 0.33 -9.24
CA LEU A 329 40.72 1.25 -10.15
C LEU A 329 40.54 2.63 -9.49
N THR A 330 40.57 3.69 -10.31
CA THR A 330 40.06 5.01 -9.91
C THR A 330 38.75 5.26 -10.63
N GLU A 331 37.67 5.44 -9.87
CA GLU A 331 36.34 5.77 -10.40
C GLU A 331 36.07 7.26 -10.22
N HIS A 332 35.52 7.92 -11.25
CA HIS A 332 35.17 9.34 -11.18
C HIS A 332 33.72 9.52 -10.76
N LEU A 333 33.46 10.15 -9.62
CA LEU A 333 32.13 10.30 -9.03
C LEU A 333 31.75 11.79 -8.89
N CYS A 334 30.48 12.11 -9.07
CA CYS A 334 29.98 13.42 -8.66
C CYS A 334 29.87 13.50 -7.13
N GLU A 335 29.80 14.71 -6.56
CA GLU A 335 29.69 14.92 -5.11
C GLU A 335 28.61 14.04 -4.46
N LYS A 336 27.44 13.90 -5.10
CA LYS A 336 26.33 13.10 -4.55
C LYS A 336 26.61 11.61 -4.55
N CYS A 337 27.13 11.05 -5.64
CA CYS A 337 27.47 9.62 -5.69
C CYS A 337 28.65 9.30 -4.76
N TYR A 338 29.58 10.24 -4.63
CA TYR A 338 30.67 10.13 -3.67
C TYR A 338 30.14 10.11 -2.22
N SER A 339 29.26 11.06 -1.86
CA SER A 339 28.66 11.10 -0.51
C SER A 339 27.84 9.85 -0.18
N ILE A 340 27.12 9.27 -1.17
CA ILE A 340 26.42 7.99 -1.01
C ILE A 340 27.38 6.87 -0.58
N ARG A 341 28.58 6.80 -1.18
CA ARG A 341 29.59 5.79 -0.83
C ARG A 341 30.26 6.09 0.51
N GLU A 342 30.43 7.35 0.87
CA GLU A 342 31.01 7.76 2.17
C GLU A 342 30.14 7.39 3.37
N LEU A 343 28.84 7.17 3.19
CA LEU A 343 27.95 6.69 4.27
C LEU A 343 28.37 5.33 4.86
N GLY A 344 29.34 4.63 4.24
CA GLY A 344 29.81 3.32 4.68
C GLY A 344 28.85 2.19 4.30
N ALA A 345 29.06 0.97 4.78
CA ALA A 345 28.15 -0.13 4.50
C ALA A 345 26.89 -0.04 5.39
N ARG A 346 25.81 0.60 4.90
CA ARG A 346 24.50 0.54 5.59
C ARG A 346 23.76 -0.78 5.36
N LEU A 347 24.31 -1.65 4.52
CA LEU A 347 23.84 -3.01 4.26
C LEU A 347 24.96 -4.00 4.61
N PRO A 348 25.34 -4.10 5.91
CA PRO A 348 26.57 -4.76 6.34
C PRO A 348 26.59 -6.24 5.94
N LYS A 349 25.47 -6.95 6.04
CA LYS A 349 25.44 -8.39 5.73
C LYS A 349 25.76 -8.67 4.26
N ILE A 350 25.28 -7.83 3.34
CA ILE A 350 25.60 -7.99 1.91
C ILE A 350 27.10 -7.76 1.68
N GLY A 351 27.69 -6.75 2.35
CA GLY A 351 29.13 -6.52 2.32
C GLY A 351 29.92 -7.70 2.88
N ASP A 352 29.52 -8.23 4.05
CA ASP A 352 30.15 -9.38 4.69
C ASP A 352 30.08 -10.62 3.79
N TRP A 353 28.95 -10.84 3.12
CA TRP A 353 28.79 -11.93 2.16
C TRP A 353 29.67 -11.72 0.91
N GLU A 354 29.76 -10.50 0.39
CA GLU A 354 30.60 -10.14 -0.76
C GLU A 354 32.10 -10.36 -0.46
N GLU A 355 32.52 -10.04 0.75
CA GLU A 355 33.92 -10.19 1.21
C GLU A 355 34.25 -11.63 1.64
N SER A 356 33.25 -12.48 1.89
CA SER A 356 33.46 -13.87 2.30
C SER A 356 34.19 -14.71 1.23
N THR A 357 35.02 -15.66 1.69
CA THR A 357 35.76 -16.59 0.83
C THR A 357 34.86 -17.64 0.16
N GLU A 358 33.72 -17.95 0.78
CA GLU A 358 32.72 -18.91 0.27
C GLU A 358 31.95 -18.36 -0.94
N ASN A 359 31.90 -17.03 -1.10
CA ASN A 359 31.26 -16.32 -2.19
C ASN A 359 29.80 -16.80 -2.47
N PRO A 360 28.89 -16.60 -1.50
CA PRO A 360 27.58 -17.22 -1.51
C PRO A 360 26.65 -16.71 -2.62
N LYS A 361 25.54 -17.43 -2.81
CA LYS A 361 24.43 -16.93 -3.61
C LYS A 361 23.50 -16.10 -2.73
N VAL A 362 22.84 -15.14 -3.37
CA VAL A 362 21.84 -14.27 -2.75
C VAL A 362 20.61 -14.22 -3.63
N ALA A 363 19.45 -14.24 -2.98
CA ALA A 363 18.15 -13.97 -3.56
C ALA A 363 17.70 -12.56 -3.15
N TYR A 364 17.57 -11.66 -4.12
CA TYR A 364 16.91 -10.37 -3.91
C TYR A 364 15.42 -10.56 -4.13
N LEU A 365 14.60 -10.14 -3.17
CA LEU A 365 13.14 -10.20 -3.23
C LEU A 365 12.58 -8.80 -3.12
N LYS A 366 11.79 -8.36 -4.10
CA LYS A 366 11.05 -7.10 -4.09
C LYS A 366 9.56 -7.34 -4.25
N ILE A 367 8.77 -6.73 -3.38
CA ILE A 367 7.32 -6.61 -3.52
C ILE A 367 7.04 -5.27 -4.18
N LEU A 368 6.26 -5.28 -5.26
CA LEU A 368 5.83 -4.09 -5.97
C LEU A 368 4.33 -3.94 -5.83
N LEU A 369 3.84 -2.72 -5.66
CA LEU A 369 2.42 -2.42 -5.67
C LEU A 369 2.13 -1.46 -6.80
N ASP A 370 1.29 -1.89 -7.74
CA ASP A 370 0.73 -1.03 -8.77
C ASP A 370 -0.54 -0.36 -8.22
N VAL A 371 -0.43 0.90 -7.83
CA VAL A 371 -1.52 1.66 -7.21
C VAL A 371 -2.67 1.89 -8.20
N GLU A 372 -2.39 2.02 -9.50
CA GLU A 372 -3.45 2.20 -10.50
C GLU A 372 -4.23 0.89 -10.70
N GLU A 373 -3.52 -0.23 -10.77
CA GLU A 373 -4.11 -1.57 -10.78
C GLU A 373 -4.90 -1.83 -9.49
N LEU A 374 -4.39 -1.41 -8.34
CA LEU A 374 -5.07 -1.51 -7.04
C LEU A 374 -6.42 -0.79 -7.07
N VAL A 375 -6.45 0.48 -7.50
CA VAL A 375 -7.70 1.26 -7.59
C VAL A 375 -8.70 0.59 -8.52
N SER A 376 -8.25 0.12 -9.68
CA SER A 376 -9.10 -0.61 -10.64
C SER A 376 -9.65 -1.91 -10.06
N THR A 377 -8.81 -2.71 -9.39
CA THR A 377 -9.19 -3.99 -8.79
C THR A 377 -10.16 -3.79 -7.64
N LEU A 378 -9.89 -2.84 -6.73
CA LEU A 378 -10.81 -2.51 -5.64
C LEU A 378 -12.18 -2.08 -6.18
N LYS A 379 -12.21 -1.31 -7.27
CA LYS A 379 -13.47 -0.90 -7.91
C LYS A 379 -14.27 -2.09 -8.43
N GLY A 380 -13.60 -3.04 -9.09
CA GLY A 380 -14.22 -4.29 -9.52
C GLY A 380 -14.81 -5.07 -8.34
N LEU A 381 -14.03 -5.25 -7.26
CA LEU A 381 -14.48 -5.94 -6.05
C LEU A 381 -15.63 -5.21 -5.35
N TYR A 382 -15.62 -3.88 -5.36
CA TYR A 382 -16.75 -3.11 -4.83
C TYR A 382 -18.03 -3.33 -5.65
N PHE A 383 -17.92 -3.40 -6.98
CA PHE A 383 -19.06 -3.70 -7.85
C PHE A 383 -19.59 -5.12 -7.65
N GLU A 384 -18.71 -6.11 -7.46
CA GLU A 384 -19.10 -7.46 -7.09
C GLU A 384 -19.83 -7.48 -5.74
N TYR A 385 -19.29 -6.77 -4.75
CA TYR A 385 -19.87 -6.67 -3.41
C TYR A 385 -21.29 -6.08 -3.42
N ILE A 386 -21.50 -4.92 -4.05
CA ILE A 386 -22.84 -4.31 -4.15
C ILE A 386 -23.78 -5.11 -5.06
N GLY A 387 -23.25 -5.76 -6.09
CA GLY A 387 -23.99 -6.64 -7.00
C GLY A 387 -24.55 -7.87 -6.29
N HIS A 388 -23.82 -8.42 -5.30
CA HIS A 388 -24.29 -9.51 -4.45
C HIS A 388 -25.60 -9.17 -3.70
N PHE A 389 -25.78 -7.90 -3.32
CA PHE A 389 -27.00 -7.40 -2.68
C PHE A 389 -28.06 -6.91 -3.66
N GLY A 390 -27.90 -7.15 -4.96
CA GLY A 390 -28.89 -6.77 -5.99
C GLY A 390 -29.00 -5.26 -6.23
N ILE A 391 -27.96 -4.48 -5.89
CA ILE A 391 -27.93 -3.03 -6.09
C ILE A 391 -27.60 -2.72 -7.57
N GLN A 392 -28.60 -2.76 -8.45
CA GLN A 392 -28.42 -2.71 -9.91
C GLN A 392 -28.08 -1.34 -10.52
N MET A 393 -28.11 -0.22 -9.77
CA MET A 393 -27.96 1.14 -10.35
C MET A 393 -26.66 1.88 -10.01
N ALA A 394 -25.71 1.26 -9.30
CA ALA A 394 -24.56 1.97 -8.74
C ALA A 394 -23.38 2.20 -9.72
N GLU A 395 -23.22 1.37 -10.76
CA GLU A 395 -21.98 1.27 -11.57
C GLU A 395 -21.47 2.59 -12.19
N LYS A 396 -22.34 3.58 -12.45
CA LYS A 396 -21.94 4.87 -13.05
C LYS A 396 -21.61 5.99 -12.05
N ARG A 397 -21.94 5.80 -10.77
CA ARG A 397 -21.74 6.86 -9.75
C ARG A 397 -20.82 6.42 -8.62
N SER A 398 -20.68 5.12 -8.35
CA SER A 398 -19.89 4.64 -7.21
C SER A 398 -18.41 4.82 -7.50
N LYS A 399 -17.78 5.71 -6.72
CA LYS A 399 -16.35 5.94 -6.73
C LYS A 399 -15.78 5.51 -5.40
N ILE A 400 -14.72 4.70 -5.47
CA ILE A 400 -13.88 4.42 -4.29
C ILE A 400 -13.14 5.69 -3.92
N ARG A 401 -13.18 6.05 -2.63
CA ARG A 401 -12.52 7.24 -2.09
C ARG A 401 -11.25 6.86 -1.31
N PHE A 402 -10.49 7.88 -0.91
CA PHE A 402 -9.26 7.75 -0.12
C PHE A 402 -9.36 6.81 1.10
N PRO A 403 -10.48 6.75 1.84
CA PRO A 403 -10.60 5.85 2.99
C PRO A 403 -10.38 4.37 2.66
N VAL A 404 -10.83 3.90 1.50
CA VAL A 404 -10.65 2.48 1.13
C VAL A 404 -9.18 2.17 0.84
N ILE A 405 -8.45 3.11 0.22
CA ILE A 405 -7.00 2.97 0.00
C ILE A 405 -6.23 3.06 1.32
N ALA A 406 -6.63 3.96 2.21
CA ALA A 406 -6.01 4.09 3.53
C ALA A 406 -6.24 2.83 4.39
N GLU A 407 -7.44 2.24 4.33
CA GLU A 407 -7.75 0.96 4.97
C GLU A 407 -6.89 -0.17 4.38
N PHE A 408 -6.69 -0.18 3.05
CA PHE A 408 -5.81 -1.14 2.39
C PHE A 408 -4.33 -0.97 2.80
N GLN A 409 -3.83 0.26 2.95
CA GLN A 409 -2.45 0.53 3.37
C GLN A 409 -2.11 -0.20 4.68
N GLY A 410 -3.00 -0.17 5.66
CA GLY A 410 -2.80 -0.86 6.94
C GLY A 410 -2.62 -2.37 6.78
N ASP A 411 -3.44 -3.00 5.94
CA ASP A 411 -3.33 -4.43 5.65
C ASP A 411 -2.10 -4.77 4.79
N TYR A 412 -1.71 -3.87 3.89
CA TYR A 412 -0.48 -4.01 3.10
C TYR A 412 0.78 -3.93 3.95
N ASP A 413 0.85 -2.97 4.89
CA ASP A 413 1.96 -2.85 5.82
C ASP A 413 2.03 -4.07 6.76
N ALA A 414 0.88 -4.56 7.22
CA ALA A 414 0.80 -5.79 8.02
C ALA A 414 1.23 -7.03 7.21
N PHE A 415 0.88 -7.10 5.92
CA PHE A 415 1.35 -8.15 5.01
C PHE A 415 2.87 -8.14 4.87
N LEU A 416 3.49 -6.98 4.63
CA LEU A 416 4.94 -6.85 4.52
C LEU A 416 5.65 -7.27 5.81
N SER A 417 5.14 -6.82 6.97
CA SER A 417 5.69 -7.19 8.28
C SER A 417 5.56 -8.70 8.57
N THR A 418 4.42 -9.30 8.21
CA THR A 418 4.19 -10.74 8.35
C THR A 418 5.11 -11.55 7.44
N LEU A 419 5.28 -11.10 6.19
CA LEU A 419 6.18 -11.72 5.22
C LEU A 419 7.63 -11.68 5.72
N GLU A 420 8.10 -10.52 6.19
CA GLU A 420 9.42 -10.36 6.79
C GLU A 420 9.63 -11.34 7.96
N THR A 421 8.66 -11.41 8.87
CA THR A 421 8.72 -12.29 10.04
C THR A 421 8.80 -13.78 9.65
N ARG A 422 8.00 -14.20 8.66
CA ARG A 422 8.00 -15.60 8.19
C ARG A 422 9.27 -15.96 7.43
N ILE A 423 9.80 -15.05 6.61
CA ILE A 423 11.10 -15.23 5.95
C ILE A 423 12.21 -15.33 7.01
N ALA A 424 12.20 -14.47 8.02
CA ALA A 424 13.15 -14.51 9.14
C ALA A 424 13.10 -15.83 9.91
N ALA A 425 11.91 -16.37 10.14
CA ALA A 425 11.73 -17.66 10.79
C ALA A 425 12.29 -18.83 9.96
N GLU A 426 12.18 -18.79 8.62
CA GLU A 426 12.64 -19.87 7.74
C GLU A 426 14.16 -19.84 7.48
N TYR A 427 14.72 -18.67 7.18
CA TYR A 427 16.13 -18.55 6.76
C TYR A 427 17.08 -18.13 7.89
N GLY A 428 16.53 -17.65 9.01
CA GLY A 428 17.27 -17.06 10.12
C GLY A 428 17.67 -15.61 9.86
N GLU A 429 17.65 -14.79 10.91
CA GLU A 429 17.95 -13.36 10.81
C GLU A 429 19.35 -13.07 10.26
N ALA A 430 20.34 -13.93 10.54
CA ALA A 430 21.71 -13.78 10.02
C ALA A 430 21.79 -13.87 8.49
N SER A 431 20.82 -14.53 7.85
CA SER A 431 20.77 -14.76 6.40
C SER A 431 19.97 -13.69 5.66
N ILE A 432 19.42 -12.69 6.34
CA ILE A 432 18.51 -11.69 5.74
C ILE A 432 19.03 -10.28 5.97
N GLN A 433 19.12 -9.51 4.89
CA GLN A 433 19.33 -8.07 4.91
C GLN A 433 18.07 -7.39 4.37
N LYS A 434 17.38 -6.64 5.24
CA LYS A 434 16.35 -5.69 4.79
C LYS A 434 17.02 -4.51 4.09
N ILE A 435 16.50 -4.14 2.93
CA ILE A 435 16.97 -3.00 2.14
C ILE A 435 15.93 -1.86 2.21
N LEU A 436 14.65 -2.19 2.06
CA LEU A 436 13.48 -1.31 2.26
C LEU A 436 12.35 -2.13 2.92
N GLY A 437 11.24 -1.48 3.28
CA GLY A 437 10.03 -2.16 3.79
C GLY A 437 9.47 -3.25 2.87
N ASP A 438 9.68 -3.13 1.57
CA ASP A 438 9.20 -4.04 0.52
C ASP A 438 10.35 -4.72 -0.26
N PHE A 439 11.60 -4.58 0.20
CA PHE A 439 12.78 -5.04 -0.52
C PHE A 439 13.83 -5.69 0.40
N PHE A 440 14.18 -6.94 0.10
CA PHE A 440 15.03 -7.79 0.93
C PHE A 440 16.11 -8.50 0.11
N CYS A 441 17.19 -8.87 0.78
CA CYS A 441 18.23 -9.75 0.25
C CYS A 441 18.42 -10.93 1.21
N ILE A 442 18.40 -12.15 0.68
CA ILE A 442 18.45 -13.39 1.43
C ILE A 442 19.67 -14.19 0.96
N LYS A 443 20.57 -14.57 1.86
CA LYS A 443 21.63 -15.54 1.57
C LYS A 443 21.00 -16.92 1.37
N VAL A 444 21.34 -17.57 0.25
CA VAL A 444 20.86 -18.92 -0.09
C VAL A 444 22.05 -19.80 -0.48
N GLU A 445 22.01 -21.07 -0.10
CA GLU A 445 23.05 -22.03 -0.47
C GLU A 445 22.71 -22.67 -1.83
N GLU A 446 21.43 -22.97 -2.04
CA GLU A 446 20.92 -23.60 -3.26
C GLU A 446 19.72 -22.84 -3.86
N GLU A 447 19.57 -22.87 -5.19
CA GLU A 447 18.46 -22.20 -5.87
C GLU A 447 17.11 -22.83 -5.53
N ARG A 448 17.08 -24.13 -5.19
CA ARG A 448 15.86 -24.81 -4.73
C ARG A 448 15.22 -24.15 -3.50
N GLU A 449 15.99 -23.42 -2.71
CA GLU A 449 15.48 -22.70 -1.54
C GLU A 449 14.52 -21.58 -1.93
N ILE A 450 14.61 -21.05 -3.15
CA ILE A 450 13.66 -20.06 -3.67
C ILE A 450 12.23 -20.63 -3.67
N LYS A 451 12.05 -21.95 -3.84
CA LYS A 451 10.72 -22.58 -3.75
C LYS A 451 10.05 -22.26 -2.40
N LYS A 452 10.79 -22.36 -1.30
CA LYS A 452 10.27 -22.07 0.04
C LYS A 452 9.89 -20.60 0.19
N LEU A 453 10.70 -19.70 -0.35
CA LEU A 453 10.39 -18.27 -0.38
C LEU A 453 9.06 -17.99 -1.10
N LEU A 454 8.83 -18.65 -2.23
CA LEU A 454 7.59 -18.52 -2.98
C LEU A 454 6.39 -19.16 -2.25
N GLU A 455 6.60 -20.25 -1.51
CA GLU A 455 5.57 -20.87 -0.65
C GLU A 455 5.17 -19.95 0.51
N ILE A 456 6.14 -19.32 1.17
CA ILE A 456 5.91 -18.32 2.22
C ILE A 456 5.12 -17.15 1.63
N TYR A 457 5.58 -16.57 0.52
CA TYR A 457 4.87 -15.48 -0.14
C TYR A 457 3.44 -15.87 -0.53
N GLY A 458 3.25 -17.01 -1.21
CA GLY A 458 1.95 -17.46 -1.68
C GLY A 458 0.96 -17.70 -0.54
N SER A 459 1.39 -18.32 0.56
CA SER A 459 0.55 -18.55 1.74
C SER A 459 0.18 -17.24 2.45
N THR A 460 1.15 -16.38 2.72
CA THR A 460 0.91 -15.07 3.35
C THR A 460 0.02 -14.19 2.47
N PHE A 461 0.22 -14.21 1.16
CA PHE A 461 -0.63 -13.49 0.22
C PHE A 461 -2.06 -13.99 0.28
N LYS A 462 -2.28 -15.30 0.22
CA LYS A 462 -3.62 -15.89 0.23
C LYS A 462 -4.38 -15.61 1.51
N GLU A 463 -3.69 -15.53 2.64
CA GLU A 463 -4.27 -15.11 3.93
C GLU A 463 -4.63 -13.62 3.96
N CYS A 464 -3.77 -12.76 3.39
CA CYS A 464 -3.94 -11.32 3.43
C CYS A 464 -4.92 -10.79 2.36
N PHE A 465 -4.84 -11.29 1.12
CA PHE A 465 -5.52 -10.76 -0.06
C PHE A 465 -6.11 -11.85 -0.95
N PRO A 466 -6.95 -12.76 -0.43
CA PRO A 466 -7.47 -13.88 -1.22
C PRO A 466 -8.24 -13.44 -2.48
N LYS A 467 -8.94 -12.30 -2.43
CA LYS A 467 -9.67 -11.77 -3.60
C LYS A 467 -8.77 -11.22 -4.70
N PHE A 468 -7.49 -10.97 -4.41
CA PHE A 468 -6.51 -10.55 -5.42
C PHE A 468 -5.84 -11.73 -6.15
N MET A 469 -6.11 -12.98 -5.76
CA MET A 469 -5.55 -14.16 -6.42
C MET A 469 -5.82 -14.26 -7.93
N PRO A 470 -6.97 -13.81 -8.48
CA PRO A 470 -7.20 -13.86 -9.92
C PRO A 470 -6.44 -12.80 -10.72
N ASN A 471 -6.30 -11.59 -10.16
CA ASN A 471 -5.60 -10.44 -10.74
C ASN A 471 -5.04 -9.58 -9.59
N SER A 472 -3.72 -9.64 -9.38
CA SER A 472 -3.09 -9.03 -8.22
C SER A 472 -2.41 -7.69 -8.56
N PRO A 473 -2.76 -6.59 -7.86
CA PRO A 473 -2.01 -5.33 -7.97
C PRO A 473 -0.65 -5.40 -7.26
N ILE A 474 -0.44 -6.41 -6.42
CA ILE A 474 0.82 -6.67 -5.71
C ILE A 474 1.60 -7.73 -6.47
N LYS A 475 2.85 -7.44 -6.82
CA LYS A 475 3.71 -8.30 -7.62
C LYS A 475 4.95 -8.69 -6.83
N LEU A 476 5.39 -9.93 -6.99
CA LEU A 476 6.65 -10.43 -6.48
C LEU A 476 7.67 -10.50 -7.61
N SER A 477 8.85 -9.92 -7.38
CA SER A 477 10.03 -10.17 -8.21
C SER A 477 11.18 -10.69 -7.37
N VAL A 478 11.76 -11.81 -7.79
CA VAL A 478 12.90 -12.45 -7.16
C VAL A 478 14.02 -12.58 -8.18
N THR A 479 15.24 -12.21 -7.82
CA THR A 479 16.43 -12.55 -8.59
C THR A 479 17.38 -13.35 -7.74
N CYS A 480 18.03 -14.37 -8.30
CA CYS A 480 19.05 -15.16 -7.59
C CYS A 480 20.35 -15.16 -8.38
N ALA A 481 21.42 -14.74 -7.71
CA ALA A 481 22.73 -14.56 -8.30
C ALA A 481 23.83 -14.86 -7.28
N ASN A 482 25.07 -14.97 -7.76
CA ASN A 482 26.22 -14.83 -6.87
C ASN A 482 26.26 -13.41 -6.27
N VAL A 483 26.66 -13.27 -5.01
CA VAL A 483 26.69 -11.95 -4.34
C VAL A 483 27.57 -10.91 -5.04
N LYS A 484 28.64 -11.34 -5.74
CA LYS A 484 29.52 -10.46 -6.53
C LYS A 484 28.96 -10.09 -7.91
N PHE A 485 27.81 -10.65 -8.29
CA PHE A 485 27.18 -10.31 -9.56
C PHE A 485 26.66 -8.85 -9.51
N PRO A 486 26.94 -8.01 -10.54
CA PRO A 486 26.58 -6.60 -10.50
C PRO A 486 25.09 -6.37 -10.20
N PHE A 487 24.81 -5.64 -9.12
CA PHE A 487 23.45 -5.45 -8.63
C PHE A 487 22.52 -4.78 -9.66
N ILE A 488 23.03 -3.89 -10.50
CA ILE A 488 22.25 -3.18 -11.53
C ILE A 488 21.44 -4.12 -12.44
N TRP A 489 21.93 -5.32 -12.70
CA TRP A 489 21.19 -6.31 -13.49
C TRP A 489 20.06 -6.94 -12.69
N ASN A 490 20.28 -7.23 -11.40
CA ASN A 490 19.22 -7.64 -10.49
C ASN A 490 18.13 -6.55 -10.44
N TRP A 491 18.53 -5.30 -10.21
CA TRP A 491 17.61 -4.16 -10.13
C TRP A 491 16.71 -4.01 -11.35
N LYS A 492 17.27 -4.11 -12.57
CA LYS A 492 16.50 -4.03 -13.82
C LYS A 492 15.41 -5.09 -13.92
N LEU A 493 15.67 -6.30 -13.41
CA LEU A 493 14.74 -7.42 -13.42
C LEU A 493 13.69 -7.29 -12.30
N LEU A 494 14.11 -6.75 -11.14
CA LEU A 494 13.21 -6.52 -10.00
C LEU A 494 12.15 -5.44 -10.30
N GLU A 495 12.52 -4.36 -10.96
CA GLU A 495 11.65 -3.20 -11.21
C GLU A 495 10.59 -3.41 -12.31
N LYS A 496 10.76 -4.42 -13.17
CA LYS A 496 9.90 -4.61 -14.35
C LYS A 496 9.36 -6.05 -14.42
N PRO A 497 8.54 -6.46 -13.43
CA PRO A 497 7.87 -7.75 -13.48
C PRO A 497 6.99 -7.87 -14.73
N LYS A 498 7.02 -9.03 -15.39
CA LYS A 498 6.17 -9.34 -16.56
C LYS A 498 4.81 -9.87 -16.13
N GLU A 499 4.78 -10.67 -15.07
CA GLU A 499 3.57 -11.25 -14.48
C GLU A 499 3.50 -10.94 -12.97
N GLU A 500 2.57 -11.54 -12.24
CA GLU A 500 2.38 -11.31 -10.80
C GLU A 500 3.53 -11.87 -9.96
N VAL A 501 4.15 -12.97 -10.38
CA VAL A 501 5.32 -13.58 -9.74
C VAL A 501 6.41 -13.82 -10.76
N ASN A 502 7.59 -13.27 -10.49
CA ASN A 502 8.72 -13.31 -11.42
C ASN A 502 9.94 -13.82 -10.67
N VAL A 503 10.64 -14.80 -11.24
CA VAL A 503 11.86 -15.37 -10.67
C VAL A 503 12.91 -15.42 -11.75
N SER A 504 14.01 -14.69 -11.56
CA SER A 504 15.14 -14.67 -12.47
C SER A 504 16.34 -15.35 -11.83
N LEU A 505 16.73 -16.50 -12.38
CA LEU A 505 17.98 -17.16 -12.02
C LEU A 505 19.07 -16.66 -12.96
N ILE A 506 20.01 -15.86 -12.45
CA ILE A 506 21.02 -15.22 -13.29
C ILE A 506 21.84 -16.28 -14.04
N GLY A 507 21.87 -16.16 -15.37
CA GLY A 507 22.52 -17.12 -16.27
C GLY A 507 21.71 -18.38 -16.56
N LYS A 508 20.55 -18.58 -15.94
CA LYS A 508 19.72 -19.80 -16.06
C LYS A 508 18.33 -19.56 -16.64
N GLY A 509 17.80 -18.34 -16.56
CA GLY A 509 16.56 -17.90 -17.21
C GLY A 509 15.56 -17.24 -16.26
N GLU A 510 14.39 -16.91 -16.80
CA GLU A 510 13.31 -16.23 -16.08
C GLU A 510 12.04 -17.09 -16.07
N MET A 511 11.37 -17.13 -14.93
CA MET A 511 10.08 -17.75 -14.71
C MET A 511 9.06 -16.65 -14.39
N ASN A 512 7.96 -16.61 -15.12
CA ASN A 512 6.90 -15.60 -14.97
C ASN A 512 5.57 -16.33 -14.78
N LEU A 513 4.90 -16.08 -13.66
CA LEU A 513 3.73 -16.84 -13.23
C LEU A 513 2.63 -15.88 -12.78
N LYS A 514 1.39 -16.29 -13.04
CA LYS A 514 0.24 -15.80 -12.29
C LYS A 514 0.25 -16.42 -10.90
N LEU A 515 -0.29 -15.72 -9.94
CA LEU A 515 -0.28 -16.10 -8.54
C LEU A 515 -1.04 -17.42 -8.30
N LYS A 516 -2.18 -17.59 -8.99
CA LYS A 516 -2.96 -18.85 -8.98
C LYS A 516 -2.17 -20.08 -9.47
N GLN A 517 -1.09 -19.88 -10.24
CA GLN A 517 -0.28 -20.96 -10.77
C GLN A 517 0.77 -21.47 -9.77
N LEU A 518 1.03 -20.74 -8.68
CA LEU A 518 1.97 -21.17 -7.63
C LEU A 518 1.54 -22.48 -6.99
N ASP A 519 0.27 -22.60 -6.60
CA ASP A 519 -0.28 -23.82 -5.98
C ASP A 519 -0.11 -25.03 -6.90
N GLU A 520 -0.34 -24.85 -8.20
CA GLU A 520 -0.17 -25.92 -9.21
C GLU A 520 1.31 -26.32 -9.37
N LEU A 521 2.21 -25.34 -9.33
CA LEU A 521 3.64 -25.56 -9.45
C LEU A 521 4.21 -26.31 -8.22
N PHE A 522 3.73 -26.01 -7.02
CA PHE A 522 4.22 -26.65 -5.78
C PHE A 522 3.65 -28.04 -5.54
N ASN A 523 2.38 -28.27 -5.92
CA ASN A 523 1.71 -29.56 -5.75
C ASN A 523 2.01 -30.55 -6.88
N MET A 524 2.68 -30.10 -7.93
CA MET A 524 3.11 -30.92 -9.04
C MET A 524 4.12 -32.00 -8.58
N ARG A 525 3.87 -33.24 -9.01
CA ARG A 525 4.82 -34.34 -8.82
C ARG A 525 6.09 -34.06 -9.61
N LEU A 526 7.21 -33.92 -8.91
CA LEU A 526 8.51 -33.69 -9.51
C LEU A 526 9.13 -34.99 -10.06
N PRO A 527 9.81 -34.93 -11.22
CA PRO A 527 10.72 -35.97 -11.68
C PRO A 527 11.86 -36.22 -10.67
N SER A 528 12.55 -37.35 -10.81
CA SER A 528 13.77 -37.58 -10.03
C SER A 528 14.81 -36.48 -10.27
N ARG A 529 15.62 -36.14 -9.25
CA ARG A 529 16.67 -35.10 -9.35
C ARG A 529 17.59 -35.30 -10.57
N LYS A 530 17.93 -36.56 -10.88
CA LYS A 530 18.72 -36.90 -12.06
C LYS A 530 18.04 -36.44 -13.36
N LEU A 531 16.75 -36.71 -13.52
CA LEU A 531 16.00 -36.28 -14.71
C LEU A 531 15.84 -34.76 -14.79
N LEU A 532 15.71 -34.08 -13.65
CA LEU A 532 15.70 -32.61 -13.60
C LEU A 532 17.03 -32.02 -14.08
N ILE A 533 18.16 -32.59 -13.64
CA ILE A 533 19.50 -32.20 -14.10
C ILE A 533 19.64 -32.47 -15.61
N ASP A 534 19.24 -33.64 -16.08
CA ASP A 534 19.32 -34.01 -17.50
C ASP A 534 18.46 -33.06 -18.37
N LEU A 535 17.25 -32.71 -17.91
CA LEU A 535 16.38 -31.75 -18.58
C LEU A 535 16.98 -30.34 -18.58
N SER A 536 17.59 -29.93 -17.47
CA SER A 536 18.26 -28.63 -17.34
C SER A 536 19.41 -28.49 -18.32
N LYS A 537 20.27 -29.52 -18.42
CA LYS A 537 21.37 -29.58 -19.40
C LYS A 537 20.84 -29.58 -20.84
N ALA A 538 19.77 -30.34 -21.10
CA ALA A 538 19.13 -30.32 -22.42
C ALA A 538 18.62 -28.92 -22.77
N ALA A 539 18.03 -28.21 -21.82
CA ALA A 539 17.51 -26.85 -22.00
C ALA A 539 18.62 -25.80 -22.23
N GLU A 540 19.79 -25.97 -21.62
CA GLU A 540 20.98 -25.13 -21.86
C GLU A 540 21.53 -25.33 -23.28
N ILE A 541 21.51 -26.56 -23.79
CA ILE A 541 21.93 -26.86 -25.17
C ILE A 541 20.88 -26.38 -26.17
N SER A 542 19.60 -26.73 -25.96
CA SER A 542 18.51 -26.40 -26.85
C SER A 542 17.14 -26.60 -26.21
N LYS A 543 16.32 -25.55 -26.19
CA LYS A 543 14.91 -25.62 -25.80
C LYS A 543 14.13 -26.68 -26.60
N LYS A 544 14.46 -26.89 -27.89
CA LYS A 544 13.82 -27.95 -28.69
C LYS A 544 14.18 -29.34 -28.21
N LEU A 545 15.42 -29.55 -27.76
CA LEU A 545 15.86 -30.84 -27.22
C LEU A 545 15.16 -31.17 -25.89
N ALA A 546 15.07 -30.18 -25.00
CA ALA A 546 14.31 -30.31 -23.77
C ALA A 546 12.81 -30.60 -24.04
N TRP A 547 12.22 -29.99 -25.09
CA TRP A 547 10.85 -30.26 -25.48
C TRP A 547 10.65 -31.70 -25.95
N VAL A 548 11.58 -32.22 -26.76
CA VAL A 548 11.57 -33.63 -27.16
C VAL A 548 11.68 -34.54 -25.93
N MET A 549 12.59 -34.24 -25.01
CA MET A 549 12.77 -35.04 -23.79
C MET A 549 11.51 -35.08 -22.91
N LEU A 550 10.72 -33.99 -22.86
CA LEU A 550 9.44 -33.96 -22.16
C LEU A 550 8.34 -34.78 -22.85
N ASN A 551 8.39 -34.92 -24.18
CA ASN A 551 7.28 -35.45 -24.98
C ASN A 551 7.57 -36.80 -25.67
N ASP A 552 8.80 -37.30 -25.60
CA ASP A 552 9.20 -38.53 -26.26
C ASP A 552 8.49 -39.76 -25.67
N LYS A 553 7.74 -40.46 -26.52
CA LYS A 553 6.99 -41.69 -26.20
C LYS A 553 7.63 -42.96 -26.76
N GLY A 554 8.85 -42.85 -27.30
CA GLY A 554 9.55 -43.87 -28.09
C GLY A 554 9.73 -45.22 -27.39
N ASP A 555 10.99 -45.57 -27.10
CA ASP A 555 11.30 -46.88 -26.52
C ASP A 555 10.78 -47.05 -25.07
N ARG A 556 10.99 -48.24 -24.49
CA ARG A 556 10.52 -48.56 -23.14
C ARG A 556 11.11 -47.62 -22.06
N ARG A 557 12.32 -47.09 -22.28
CA ARG A 557 12.99 -46.14 -21.39
C ARG A 557 12.40 -44.75 -21.54
N ALA A 558 12.19 -44.29 -22.77
CA ALA A 558 11.51 -43.04 -23.09
C ALA A 558 10.10 -42.99 -22.49
N ARG A 559 9.33 -44.10 -22.56
CA ARG A 559 7.99 -44.17 -21.92
C ARG A 559 8.01 -44.01 -20.40
N ARG A 560 9.07 -44.46 -19.73
CA ARG A 560 9.22 -44.26 -18.28
C ARG A 560 9.52 -42.80 -17.97
N THR A 561 10.49 -42.21 -18.66
CA THR A 561 10.84 -40.79 -18.55
C THR A 561 9.65 -39.89 -18.88
N TYR A 562 8.88 -40.25 -19.92
CA TYR A 562 7.63 -39.59 -20.26
C TYR A 562 6.69 -39.54 -19.05
N ARG A 563 6.39 -40.67 -18.40
CA ARG A 563 5.51 -40.69 -17.21
C ARG A 563 6.03 -39.82 -16.06
N GLU A 564 7.35 -39.77 -15.85
CA GLU A 564 7.93 -38.94 -14.77
C GLU A 564 7.74 -37.43 -15.02
N PHE A 565 7.67 -36.98 -16.27
CA PHE A 565 7.41 -35.57 -16.62
C PHE A 565 5.91 -35.21 -16.77
N GLU A 566 4.99 -36.06 -16.31
CA GLU A 566 3.54 -35.80 -16.43
C GLU A 566 3.12 -34.50 -15.75
N GLY A 567 3.64 -34.21 -14.56
CA GLY A 567 3.36 -32.96 -13.84
C GLY A 567 3.74 -31.73 -14.68
N PHE A 568 4.93 -31.74 -15.29
CA PHE A 568 5.44 -30.64 -16.11
C PHE A 568 4.56 -30.43 -17.35
N ARG A 569 4.16 -31.51 -18.03
CA ARG A 569 3.27 -31.39 -19.19
C ARG A 569 1.88 -30.88 -18.80
N ARG A 570 1.33 -31.33 -17.68
CA ARG A 570 0.03 -30.84 -17.18
C ARG A 570 0.09 -29.37 -16.81
N ALA A 571 1.17 -28.92 -16.18
CA ALA A 571 1.38 -27.51 -15.87
C ALA A 571 1.41 -26.65 -17.15
N ILE A 572 2.03 -27.15 -18.22
CA ILE A 572 2.05 -26.44 -19.52
C ILE A 572 0.66 -26.40 -20.17
N THR A 573 -0.03 -27.54 -20.25
CA THR A 573 -1.25 -27.65 -21.06
C THR A 573 -2.53 -27.28 -20.33
N SER A 574 -2.61 -27.55 -19.02
CA SER A 574 -3.83 -27.36 -18.22
C SER A 574 -3.77 -26.09 -17.38
N SER A 575 -2.62 -25.82 -16.77
CA SER A 575 -2.41 -24.68 -15.87
C SER A 575 -1.97 -23.40 -16.60
N GLY A 576 -1.60 -23.54 -17.87
CA GLY A 576 -1.15 -22.42 -18.71
C GLY A 576 0.18 -21.82 -18.26
N ILE A 577 1.00 -22.58 -17.52
CA ILE A 577 2.36 -22.17 -17.18
C ILE A 577 3.20 -22.27 -18.47
N ASP A 578 3.91 -21.20 -18.82
CA ASP A 578 4.68 -21.22 -20.04
C ASP A 578 5.84 -22.22 -19.98
N TYR A 579 6.27 -22.68 -21.15
CA TYR A 579 7.31 -23.69 -21.27
C TYR A 579 8.65 -23.24 -20.68
N ASP A 580 9.01 -21.96 -20.82
CA ASP A 580 10.28 -21.44 -20.32
C ASP A 580 10.28 -21.40 -18.79
N SER A 581 9.17 -21.00 -18.18
CA SER A 581 8.96 -21.06 -16.72
C SER A 581 9.16 -22.46 -16.16
N ILE A 582 8.63 -23.49 -16.83
CA ILE A 582 8.84 -24.89 -16.40
C ILE A 582 10.30 -25.31 -16.50
N LEU A 583 11.03 -24.87 -17.53
CA LEU A 583 12.46 -25.15 -17.65
C LEU A 583 13.28 -24.47 -16.55
N VAL A 584 12.94 -23.23 -16.19
CA VAL A 584 13.60 -22.50 -15.10
C VAL A 584 13.29 -23.14 -13.76
N PHE A 585 12.04 -23.53 -13.53
CA PHE A 585 11.67 -24.31 -12.34
C PHE A 585 12.42 -25.65 -12.27
N ALA A 586 12.59 -26.35 -13.39
CA ALA A 586 13.38 -27.57 -13.45
C ALA A 586 14.85 -27.35 -13.07
N LYS A 587 15.45 -26.25 -13.55
CA LYS A 587 16.82 -25.82 -13.21
C LYS A 587 16.95 -25.49 -11.72
N MET A 588 15.97 -24.79 -11.17
CA MET A 588 15.88 -24.45 -9.75
C MET A 588 15.81 -25.70 -8.87
N MET A 589 14.98 -26.68 -9.24
CA MET A 589 14.81 -27.91 -8.46
C MET A 589 15.92 -28.94 -8.69
N GLY A 590 16.64 -28.84 -9.81
CA GLY A 590 17.77 -29.70 -10.14
C GLY A 590 19.11 -29.24 -9.55
N SER A 591 19.20 -27.98 -9.09
CA SER A 591 20.44 -27.36 -8.58
C SER A 591 21.03 -28.07 -7.37
#